data_AF-A8N4S4-F1
#
_entry.id   AF-A8N4S4-F1
#
_cell.length_a   1.000
_cell.length_b   1.000
_cell.length_c   1.000
_cell.angle_alpha   90.00
_cell.angle_beta   90.00
_cell.angle_gamma   90.00
#
_symmetry.space_group_name_H-M   'P 1'
#
loop_
_entity.id
_entity.type
_entity.pdbx_description
1 polymer ?
#
loop_
_entity_poly.entity_id
_entity_poly.type
_entity_poly.pdbx_seq_one_letter_code
_entity_poly.pdbx_strand_id
1 'polypeptide(L)'
;MNIDDAYGLALLQENEQLKALIEELQMKQSEKYQQTENGVAAAYQLERQIKDYESKHANTTALLKVRTAELKGAQTFLTKAHLFSGADITVPMVESLNSDIFQCCAQISEMVFSEENIPREEQQVLAESRTRITKLVGEPVGVLEKNLRAGRDPLPLQTTLQIILNLRCKSFVNSYDWTNPDMNQRLAEMYRSICQKGDLLCVHMPSTRAMHLEEQAVAGR
;
A
#
# COMPACT_ATOMS: atom_id res chain seq x y z
N MET A 1 9.93 0.33 115.74
CA MET A 1 10.01 0.77 114.33
C MET A 1 9.49 2.18 114.31
N ASN A 2 10.25 3.15 113.81
CA ASN A 2 9.85 4.55 113.92
C ASN A 2 8.84 4.89 112.81
N ILE A 3 7.95 5.86 113.05
CA ILE A 3 6.89 6.20 112.06
C ILE A 3 7.53 6.83 110.81
N ASP A 4 8.59 7.61 110.99
CA ASP A 4 9.35 8.25 109.91
C ASP A 4 10.02 7.22 108.97
N ASP A 5 10.51 6.09 109.50
CA ASP A 5 11.14 5.02 108.70
C ASP A 5 10.13 4.42 107.69
N ALA A 6 8.90 4.17 108.16
CA ALA A 6 7.84 3.59 107.34
C ALA A 6 7.37 4.56 106.25
N TYR A 7 7.31 5.86 106.56
CA TYR A 7 6.93 6.88 105.59
C TYR A 7 8.01 7.06 104.51
N GLY A 8 9.29 7.08 104.91
CA GLY A 8 10.43 7.12 103.99
C GLY A 8 10.49 5.92 103.04
N LEU A 9 10.16 4.71 103.52
CA LEU A 9 10.13 3.50 102.68
C LEU A 9 9.03 3.57 101.61
N ALA A 10 7.83 4.05 101.97
CA ALA A 10 6.72 4.20 101.04
C ALA A 10 7.04 5.22 99.93
N LEU A 11 7.64 6.35 100.30
CA LEU A 11 8.06 7.41 99.37
C LEU A 11 9.17 6.94 98.40
N LEU A 12 10.07 6.06 98.85
CA LEU A 12 11.04 5.38 97.98
C LEU A 12 10.36 4.44 96.99
N GLN A 13 9.42 3.61 97.45
CA GLN A 13 8.69 2.66 96.60
C GLN A 13 7.84 3.36 95.53
N GLU A 14 7.19 4.49 95.88
CA GLU A 14 6.46 5.33 94.92
C GLU A 14 7.41 5.94 93.87
N ASN A 15 8.61 6.38 94.28
CA ASN A 15 9.63 6.89 93.35
C ASN A 15 10.15 5.81 92.38
N GLU A 16 10.27 4.56 92.80
CA GLU A 16 10.63 3.45 91.89
C GLU A 16 9.49 3.12 90.91
N GLN A 17 8.24 3.11 91.36
CA GLN A 17 7.07 2.91 90.50
C GLN A 17 6.92 4.03 89.45
N LEU A 18 7.13 5.30 89.86
CA LEU A 18 7.12 6.45 88.94
C LEU A 18 8.23 6.37 87.89
N LYS A 19 9.45 5.94 88.25
CA LYS A 19 10.54 5.71 87.28
C LYS A 19 10.20 4.64 86.27
N ALA A 20 9.73 3.47 86.73
CA ALA A 20 9.34 2.37 85.85
C ALA A 20 8.23 2.79 84.85
N LEU A 21 7.24 3.56 85.32
CA LEU A 21 6.17 4.09 84.47
C LEU A 21 6.69 5.10 83.43
N ILE A 22 7.65 5.96 83.81
CA ILE A 22 8.29 6.90 82.87
C ILE A 22 9.08 6.14 81.79
N GLU A 23 9.84 5.11 82.16
CA GLU A 23 10.59 4.28 81.21
C GLU A 23 9.66 3.51 80.25
N GLU A 24 8.55 2.94 80.76
CA GLU A 24 7.54 2.27 79.94
C GLU A 24 6.86 3.24 78.94
N LEU A 25 6.51 4.45 79.39
CA LEU A 25 5.95 5.49 78.53
C LEU A 25 6.93 5.97 77.46
N GLN A 26 8.21 6.10 77.81
CA GLN A 26 9.27 6.45 76.85
C GLN A 26 9.47 5.37 75.78
N MET A 27 9.48 4.08 76.15
CA MET A 27 9.53 2.97 75.18
C MET A 27 8.30 2.96 74.26
N LYS A 28 7.09 3.05 74.82
CA LYS A 28 5.85 3.10 74.01
C LYS A 28 5.81 4.31 73.08
N GLN A 29 6.40 5.44 73.50
CA GLN A 29 6.51 6.63 72.66
C GLN A 29 7.53 6.44 71.53
N SER A 30 8.69 5.82 71.78
CA SER A 30 9.70 5.56 70.73
C SER A 30 9.21 4.51 69.72
N GLU A 31 8.59 3.42 70.18
CA GLU A 31 7.91 2.42 69.33
C GLU A 31 6.90 3.09 68.40
N LYS A 32 6.03 3.95 68.94
CA LYS A 32 5.00 4.66 68.17
C LYS A 32 5.60 5.64 67.15
N TYR A 33 6.66 6.36 67.50
CA TYR A 33 7.37 7.21 66.53
C TYR A 33 7.95 6.37 65.40
N GLN A 34 8.66 5.29 65.71
CA GLN A 34 9.32 4.45 64.71
C GLN A 34 8.30 3.70 63.82
N GLN A 35 7.17 3.29 64.38
CA GLN A 35 6.05 2.73 63.61
C GLN A 35 5.39 3.77 62.68
N THR A 36 5.31 5.03 63.12
CA THR A 36 4.80 6.15 62.29
C THR A 36 5.77 6.49 61.16
N GLU A 37 7.07 6.56 61.44
CA GLU A 37 8.14 6.82 60.46
C GLU A 37 8.19 5.72 59.38
N ASN A 38 8.15 4.45 59.79
CA ASN A 38 8.04 3.32 58.87
C ASN A 38 6.78 3.37 57.99
N GLY A 39 5.64 3.79 58.56
CA GLY A 39 4.38 3.98 57.82
C GLY A 39 4.47 5.09 56.77
N VAL A 40 5.10 6.22 57.11
CA VAL A 40 5.35 7.34 56.18
C VAL A 40 6.32 6.93 55.07
N ALA A 41 7.40 6.20 55.40
CA ALA A 41 8.33 5.68 54.40
C ALA A 41 7.66 4.70 53.42
N ALA A 42 6.77 3.82 53.91
CA ALA A 42 5.99 2.91 53.08
C ALA A 42 4.99 3.66 52.17
N ALA A 43 4.33 4.70 52.69
CA ALA A 43 3.43 5.54 51.90
C ALA A 43 4.15 6.21 50.71
N TYR A 44 5.32 6.84 50.95
CA TYR A 44 6.11 7.44 49.86
C TYR A 44 6.61 6.41 48.83
N GLN A 45 6.91 5.18 49.23
CA GLN A 45 7.24 4.11 48.28
C GLN A 45 6.05 3.70 47.42
N LEU A 46 4.84 3.64 47.99
CA LEU A 46 3.61 3.33 47.26
C LEU A 46 3.22 4.46 46.29
N GLU A 47 3.26 5.73 46.71
CA GLU A 47 3.03 6.88 45.83
C GLU A 47 3.98 6.87 44.62
N ARG A 48 5.27 6.57 44.86
CA ARG A 48 6.28 6.49 43.80
C ARG A 48 6.00 5.35 42.82
N GLN A 49 5.54 4.20 43.31
CA GLN A 49 5.13 3.07 42.46
C GLN A 49 3.88 3.40 41.64
N ILE A 50 2.85 3.99 42.25
CA ILE A 50 1.62 4.42 41.55
C ILE A 50 1.99 5.35 40.39
N LYS A 51 2.79 6.38 40.63
CA LYS A 51 3.20 7.35 39.60
C LYS A 51 4.02 6.73 38.45
N ASP A 52 4.84 5.73 38.75
CA ASP A 52 5.57 4.95 37.74
C ASP A 52 4.64 4.05 36.91
N TYR A 53 3.67 3.37 37.55
CA TYR A 53 2.64 2.60 36.86
C TYR A 53 1.72 3.47 35.99
N GLU A 54 1.32 4.65 36.47
CA GLU A 54 0.54 5.64 35.70
C GLU A 54 1.31 6.09 34.44
N SER A 55 2.60 6.42 34.59
CA SER A 55 3.45 6.81 33.46
C SER A 55 3.61 5.67 32.44
N LYS A 56 3.86 4.44 32.90
CA LYS A 56 3.94 3.24 32.05
C LYS A 56 2.61 2.96 31.34
N HIS A 57 1.48 3.10 32.03
CA HIS A 57 0.15 2.91 31.47
C HIS A 57 -0.18 3.96 30.41
N ALA A 58 0.12 5.24 30.67
CA ALA A 58 -0.05 6.33 29.70
C ALA A 58 0.79 6.11 28.43
N ASN A 59 2.08 5.78 28.59
CA ASN A 59 2.99 5.50 27.47
C ASN A 59 2.52 4.28 26.65
N THR A 60 2.11 3.20 27.31
CA THR A 60 1.58 1.99 26.65
C THR A 60 0.29 2.29 25.88
N THR A 61 -0.61 3.08 26.48
CA THR A 61 -1.87 3.50 25.85
C THR A 61 -1.64 4.41 24.64
N ALA A 62 -0.64 5.29 24.69
CA ALA A 62 -0.24 6.12 23.56
C ALA A 62 0.31 5.26 22.41
N LEU A 63 1.20 4.31 22.70
CA LEU A 63 1.77 3.39 21.70
C LEU A 63 0.69 2.52 21.05
N LEU A 64 -0.25 1.98 21.85
CA LEU A 64 -1.40 1.20 21.35
C LEU A 64 -2.30 2.04 20.43
N LYS A 65 -2.55 3.31 20.75
CA LYS A 65 -3.30 4.22 19.85
C LYS A 65 -2.60 4.43 18.51
N VAL A 66 -1.28 4.65 18.52
CA VAL A 66 -0.47 4.81 17.29
C VAL A 66 -0.53 3.54 16.44
N ARG A 67 -0.19 2.37 17.01
CA ARG A 67 -0.24 1.09 16.28
C ARG A 67 -1.64 0.74 15.78
N THR A 68 -2.69 1.10 16.52
CA THR A 68 -4.09 0.92 16.06
C THR A 68 -4.42 1.81 14.86
N ALA A 69 -3.91 3.06 14.82
CA ALA A 69 -4.10 3.94 13.68
C ALA A 69 -3.33 3.45 12.44
N GLU A 70 -2.08 3.04 12.60
CA GLU A 70 -1.25 2.43 11.55
C GLU A 70 -1.93 1.18 10.96
N LEU A 71 -2.36 0.24 11.81
CA LEU A 71 -3.04 -0.99 11.38
C LEU A 71 -4.35 -0.72 10.65
N LYS A 72 -5.16 0.25 11.11
CA LYS A 72 -6.38 0.68 10.39
C LYS A 72 -6.05 1.30 9.03
N GLY A 73 -4.95 2.08 8.92
CA GLY A 73 -4.46 2.62 7.66
C GLY A 73 -4.04 1.52 6.69
N ALA A 74 -3.20 0.59 7.15
CA ALA A 74 -2.73 -0.56 6.37
C ALA A 74 -3.88 -1.48 5.93
N GLN A 75 -4.82 -1.79 6.83
CA GLN A 75 -6.02 -2.56 6.50
C GLN A 75 -6.87 -1.84 5.45
N THR A 76 -7.09 -0.53 5.59
CA THR A 76 -7.85 0.27 4.60
C THR A 76 -7.17 0.27 3.23
N PHE A 77 -5.83 0.32 3.19
CA PHE A 77 -5.05 0.23 1.95
C PHE A 77 -5.18 -1.16 1.32
N LEU A 78 -5.02 -2.24 2.09
CA LEU A 78 -5.17 -3.62 1.62
C LEU A 78 -6.59 -3.91 1.13
N THR A 79 -7.63 -3.50 1.85
CA THR A 79 -9.03 -3.67 1.40
C THR A 79 -9.28 -2.92 0.09
N LYS A 80 -8.74 -1.71 -0.10
CA LYS A 80 -8.82 -1.02 -1.40
C LYS A 80 -8.03 -1.71 -2.50
N ALA A 81 -6.83 -2.23 -2.20
CA ALA A 81 -6.05 -3.00 -3.16
C ALA A 81 -6.76 -4.30 -3.60
N HIS A 82 -7.49 -4.97 -2.69
CA HIS A 82 -8.32 -6.13 -3.03
C HIS A 82 -9.60 -5.76 -3.80
N LEU A 83 -10.23 -4.59 -3.52
CA LEU A 83 -11.36 -4.10 -4.32
C LEU A 83 -10.96 -3.71 -5.75
N PHE A 84 -9.67 -3.40 -5.97
CA PHE A 84 -9.06 -3.24 -7.30
C PHE A 84 -8.13 -4.43 -7.62
N SER A 85 -8.51 -5.63 -7.19
CA SER A 85 -7.93 -6.89 -7.64
C SER A 85 -7.89 -6.91 -9.17
N GLY A 86 -6.70 -7.02 -9.73
CA GLY A 86 -6.51 -6.91 -11.18
C GLY A 86 -7.34 -7.94 -11.95
N ALA A 87 -7.44 -9.17 -11.44
CA ALA A 87 -8.20 -10.23 -12.09
C ALA A 87 -9.70 -9.89 -12.26
N ASP A 88 -10.33 -9.36 -11.21
CA ASP A 88 -11.79 -9.18 -11.16
C ASP A 88 -12.28 -7.99 -12.00
N ILE A 89 -11.38 -7.07 -12.38
CA ILE A 89 -11.70 -5.87 -13.18
C ILE A 89 -11.06 -5.93 -14.56
N THR A 90 -9.76 -6.24 -14.68
CA THR A 90 -9.08 -6.10 -15.98
C THR A 90 -9.41 -7.23 -16.95
N VAL A 91 -9.65 -8.45 -16.48
CA VAL A 91 -10.01 -9.58 -17.35
C VAL A 91 -11.32 -9.30 -18.11
N PRO A 92 -12.48 -9.06 -17.47
CA PRO A 92 -13.73 -8.80 -18.21
C PRO A 92 -13.67 -7.51 -19.05
N MET A 93 -12.93 -6.48 -18.62
CA MET A 93 -12.75 -5.27 -19.42
C MET A 93 -11.89 -5.50 -20.68
N VAL A 94 -10.85 -6.32 -20.60
CA VAL A 94 -10.00 -6.69 -21.75
C VAL A 94 -10.74 -7.63 -22.70
N GLU A 95 -11.52 -8.58 -22.18
CA GLU A 95 -12.38 -9.45 -22.98
C GLU A 95 -13.45 -8.65 -23.74
N SER A 96 -14.12 -7.70 -23.07
CA SER A 96 -15.05 -6.77 -23.72
C SER A 96 -14.37 -5.97 -24.83
N LEU A 97 -13.24 -5.30 -24.51
CA LEU A 97 -12.51 -4.49 -25.48
C LEU A 97 -12.03 -5.30 -26.70
N ASN A 98 -11.62 -6.56 -26.49
CA ASN A 98 -11.22 -7.45 -27.58
C ASN A 98 -12.43 -7.86 -28.45
N SER A 99 -13.61 -8.07 -27.85
CA SER A 99 -14.86 -8.29 -28.58
C SER A 99 -15.25 -7.06 -29.42
N ASP A 100 -15.16 -5.86 -28.83
CA ASP A 100 -15.47 -4.60 -29.50
C ASP A 100 -14.52 -4.33 -30.68
N ILE A 101 -13.22 -4.57 -30.49
CA ILE A 101 -12.21 -4.52 -31.57
C ILE A 101 -12.52 -5.56 -32.66
N PHE A 102 -12.88 -6.79 -32.30
CA PHE A 102 -13.19 -7.84 -33.26
C PHE A 102 -14.39 -7.46 -34.14
N GLN A 103 -15.49 -7.01 -33.51
CA GLN A 103 -16.74 -6.63 -34.17
C GLN A 103 -16.57 -5.38 -35.03
N CYS A 104 -15.91 -4.33 -34.52
CA CYS A 104 -15.64 -3.10 -35.26
C CYS A 104 -14.81 -3.37 -36.52
N CYS A 105 -13.75 -4.19 -36.40
CA CYS A 105 -12.94 -4.59 -37.55
C CYS A 105 -13.70 -5.45 -38.56
N ALA A 106 -14.64 -6.30 -38.11
CA ALA A 106 -15.51 -7.08 -38.99
C ALA A 106 -16.40 -6.14 -39.82
N GLN A 107 -17.14 -5.25 -39.15
CA GLN A 107 -18.04 -4.28 -39.77
C GLN A 107 -17.31 -3.35 -40.76
N ILE A 108 -16.15 -2.79 -40.38
CA ILE A 108 -15.36 -1.94 -41.28
C ILE A 108 -14.93 -2.72 -42.53
N SER A 109 -14.55 -4.00 -42.37
CA SER A 109 -14.10 -4.81 -43.51
C SER A 109 -15.26 -5.21 -44.42
N GLU A 110 -16.41 -5.56 -43.86
CA GLU A 110 -17.63 -5.84 -44.61
C GLU A 110 -18.13 -4.60 -45.37
N MET A 111 -18.06 -3.42 -44.76
CA MET A 111 -18.40 -2.14 -45.41
C MET A 111 -17.42 -1.72 -46.53
N VAL A 112 -16.16 -2.14 -46.46
CA VAL A 112 -15.15 -1.85 -47.52
C VAL A 112 -15.25 -2.82 -48.69
N PHE A 113 -15.82 -4.01 -48.48
CA PHE A 113 -16.01 -5.03 -49.52
C PHE A 113 -17.44 -5.10 -50.10
N SER A 114 -18.39 -4.29 -49.59
CA SER A 114 -19.70 -4.12 -50.23
C SER A 114 -19.63 -3.15 -51.43
N GLU A 115 -20.35 -3.47 -52.51
CA GLU A 115 -20.01 -3.00 -53.87
C GLU A 115 -20.26 -1.50 -54.18
N GLU A 116 -20.74 -0.69 -53.23
CA GLU A 116 -21.23 0.68 -53.49
C GLU A 116 -20.28 1.83 -53.10
N ASN A 117 -19.25 1.64 -52.27
CA ASN A 117 -18.63 2.75 -51.51
C ASN A 117 -17.14 3.02 -51.78
N ILE A 118 -16.72 3.26 -53.04
CA ILE A 118 -15.38 3.81 -53.34
C ILE A 118 -15.43 4.97 -54.37
N PRO A 119 -15.55 6.24 -53.90
CA PRO A 119 -15.24 7.42 -54.70
C PRO A 119 -13.78 7.42 -55.19
N ARG A 120 -13.54 7.88 -56.42
CA ARG A 120 -12.28 7.59 -57.16
C ARG A 120 -11.06 8.48 -56.84
N GLU A 121 -11.17 9.44 -55.93
CA GLU A 121 -10.32 10.66 -55.98
C GLU A 121 -9.18 10.76 -54.93
N GLU A 122 -9.13 9.91 -53.89
CA GLU A 122 -8.14 10.05 -52.79
C GLU A 122 -6.82 9.26 -52.97
N GLN A 123 -6.35 9.04 -54.21
CA GLN A 123 -5.15 8.22 -54.47
C GLN A 123 -3.85 8.78 -53.85
N GLN A 124 -3.78 10.08 -53.54
CA GLN A 124 -2.59 10.70 -52.97
C GLN A 124 -2.48 10.50 -51.44
N VAL A 125 -3.58 10.56 -50.70
CA VAL A 125 -3.63 10.35 -49.23
C VAL A 125 -3.34 8.88 -48.87
N LEU A 126 -3.73 7.96 -49.76
CA LEU A 126 -3.45 6.53 -49.63
C LEU A 126 -1.93 6.22 -49.59
N ALA A 127 -1.08 6.97 -50.28
CA ALA A 127 0.35 6.66 -50.39
C ALA A 127 1.14 6.85 -49.08
N GLU A 128 0.92 7.97 -48.38
CA GLU A 128 1.53 8.22 -47.07
C GLU A 128 0.97 7.27 -46.00
N SER A 129 -0.35 7.07 -46.02
CA SER A 129 -1.06 6.19 -45.09
C SER A 129 -0.56 4.75 -45.22
N ARG A 130 -0.44 4.24 -46.46
CA ARG A 130 0.17 2.95 -46.79
C ARG A 130 1.59 2.81 -46.24
N THR A 131 2.44 3.83 -46.42
CA THR A 131 3.82 3.83 -45.92
C THR A 131 3.88 3.74 -44.38
N ARG A 132 2.94 4.40 -43.68
CA ARG A 132 2.82 4.31 -42.22
C ARG A 132 2.31 2.93 -41.77
N ILE A 133 1.34 2.34 -42.48
CA ILE A 133 0.80 1.01 -42.16
C ILE A 133 1.83 -0.10 -42.42
N THR A 134 2.57 -0.07 -43.53
CA THR A 134 3.67 -1.02 -43.80
C THR A 134 4.75 -0.96 -42.73
N LYS A 135 5.03 0.22 -42.14
CA LYS A 135 5.94 0.35 -40.99
C LYS A 135 5.37 -0.16 -39.66
N LEU A 136 4.07 -0.43 -39.57
CA LEU A 136 3.38 -0.84 -38.34
C LEU A 136 2.89 -2.30 -38.36
N VAL A 137 2.77 -2.90 -39.56
CA VAL A 137 2.25 -4.27 -39.79
C VAL A 137 3.14 -5.08 -40.73
N GLY A 138 4.16 -4.46 -41.35
CA GLY A 138 5.10 -5.12 -42.27
C GLY A 138 4.61 -5.27 -43.72
N GLU A 139 5.21 -6.23 -44.43
CA GLU A 139 4.92 -6.54 -45.83
C GLU A 139 3.49 -7.04 -46.19
N PRO A 140 2.65 -7.65 -45.31
CA PRO A 140 1.30 -8.12 -45.70
C PRO A 140 0.38 -7.06 -46.33
N VAL A 141 0.67 -5.77 -46.23
CA VAL A 141 -0.01 -4.70 -46.99
C VAL A 141 -0.04 -4.99 -48.51
N GLY A 142 1.00 -5.63 -49.06
CA GLY A 142 1.04 -6.05 -50.46
C GLY A 142 0.13 -7.25 -50.80
N VAL A 143 -0.32 -8.01 -49.81
CA VAL A 143 -1.33 -9.06 -49.93
C VAL A 143 -2.73 -8.47 -49.79
N LEU A 144 -2.93 -7.57 -48.83
CA LEU A 144 -4.19 -6.83 -48.67
C LEU A 144 -4.58 -6.08 -49.95
N GLU A 145 -3.65 -5.33 -50.57
CA GLU A 145 -3.95 -4.61 -51.81
C GLU A 145 -4.41 -5.56 -52.93
N LYS A 146 -3.84 -6.76 -53.03
CA LYS A 146 -4.24 -7.76 -54.04
C LYS A 146 -5.62 -8.34 -53.74
N ASN A 147 -5.96 -8.58 -52.47
CA ASN A 147 -7.27 -9.10 -52.07
C ASN A 147 -8.38 -8.05 -52.18
N LEU A 148 -8.10 -6.79 -51.81
CA LEU A 148 -8.98 -5.64 -52.02
C LEU A 148 -9.29 -5.42 -53.50
N ARG A 149 -8.26 -5.34 -54.36
CA ARG A 149 -8.42 -5.19 -55.81
C ARG A 149 -9.14 -6.36 -56.50
N ALA A 150 -9.27 -7.50 -55.81
CA ALA A 150 -9.91 -8.70 -56.34
C ALA A 150 -11.27 -9.03 -55.68
N GLY A 151 -11.71 -8.26 -54.68
CA GLY A 151 -13.00 -8.43 -54.00
C GLY A 151 -13.21 -9.79 -53.30
N ARG A 152 -12.13 -10.49 -52.91
CA ARG A 152 -12.21 -11.94 -52.60
C ARG A 152 -12.58 -12.29 -51.17
N ASP A 153 -12.09 -11.52 -50.20
CA ASP A 153 -12.11 -11.90 -48.78
C ASP A 153 -11.88 -10.66 -47.90
N PRO A 154 -12.79 -10.29 -46.99
CA PRO A 154 -12.60 -9.21 -46.03
C PRO A 154 -11.68 -9.57 -44.86
N LEU A 155 -11.44 -10.86 -44.58
CA LEU A 155 -10.70 -11.33 -43.40
C LEU A 155 -9.27 -10.74 -43.29
N PRO A 156 -8.46 -10.59 -44.36
CA PRO A 156 -7.13 -10.00 -44.27
C PRO A 156 -7.14 -8.52 -43.88
N LEU A 157 -8.20 -7.78 -44.26
CA LEU A 157 -8.42 -6.41 -43.81
C LEU A 157 -8.82 -6.41 -42.33
N GLN A 158 -9.76 -7.28 -41.95
CA GLN A 158 -10.23 -7.43 -40.57
C GLN A 158 -9.07 -7.73 -39.61
N THR A 159 -8.22 -8.72 -39.92
CA THR A 159 -7.03 -9.06 -39.12
C THR A 159 -6.05 -7.90 -39.02
N THR A 160 -5.83 -7.18 -40.12
CA THR A 160 -4.91 -6.00 -40.12
C THR A 160 -5.44 -4.87 -39.25
N LEU A 161 -6.74 -4.58 -39.32
CA LEU A 161 -7.38 -3.59 -38.45
C LEU A 161 -7.33 -4.03 -36.98
N GLN A 162 -7.57 -5.32 -36.68
CA GLN A 162 -7.46 -5.85 -35.31
C GLN A 162 -6.04 -5.71 -34.75
N ILE A 163 -4.99 -5.94 -35.54
CA ILE A 163 -3.60 -5.72 -35.14
C ILE A 163 -3.35 -4.24 -34.84
N ILE A 164 -3.76 -3.33 -35.73
CA ILE A 164 -3.55 -1.88 -35.57
C ILE A 164 -4.29 -1.36 -34.33
N LEU A 165 -5.55 -1.75 -34.13
CA LEU A 165 -6.33 -1.34 -32.96
C LEU A 165 -5.76 -1.95 -31.66
N ASN A 166 -5.39 -3.23 -31.63
CA ASN A 166 -4.75 -3.82 -30.45
C ASN A 166 -3.43 -3.12 -30.09
N LEU A 167 -2.58 -2.79 -31.07
CA LEU A 167 -1.35 -2.02 -30.83
C LEU A 167 -1.64 -0.61 -30.28
N ARG A 168 -2.71 0.05 -30.74
CA ARG A 168 -3.14 1.36 -30.23
C ARG A 168 -3.74 1.27 -28.83
N CYS A 169 -4.64 0.33 -28.57
CA CYS A 169 -5.22 0.09 -27.25
C CYS A 169 -4.14 -0.33 -26.22
N LYS A 170 -3.20 -1.20 -26.61
CA LYS A 170 -2.02 -1.53 -25.80
C LYS A 170 -1.17 -0.28 -25.52
N SER A 171 -0.89 0.55 -26.53
CA SER A 171 -0.18 1.82 -26.32
C SER A 171 -0.92 2.75 -25.37
N PHE A 172 -2.26 2.73 -25.36
CA PHE A 172 -3.03 3.65 -24.53
C PHE A 172 -3.18 3.18 -23.08
N VAL A 173 -3.53 1.91 -22.84
CA VAL A 173 -3.61 1.34 -21.48
C VAL A 173 -2.27 1.43 -20.73
N ASN A 174 -1.14 1.47 -21.45
CA ASN A 174 0.20 1.65 -20.89
C ASN A 174 0.67 3.12 -20.81
N SER A 175 -0.17 4.10 -21.15
CA SER A 175 0.15 5.54 -21.02
C SER A 175 -0.54 6.14 -19.80
N TYR A 176 0.21 6.94 -19.04
CA TYR A 176 -0.31 7.75 -17.94
C TYR A 176 -0.92 9.07 -18.44
N ASP A 177 -0.50 9.58 -19.60
CA ASP A 177 -0.94 10.84 -20.21
C ASP A 177 -1.15 10.70 -21.73
N TRP A 178 -2.31 11.22 -22.16
CA TRP A 178 -2.82 11.36 -23.54
C TRP A 178 -1.96 12.21 -24.47
N THR A 179 -1.08 13.03 -23.91
CA THR A 179 -0.43 14.16 -24.61
C THR A 179 1.08 14.24 -24.40
N ASN A 180 1.63 13.57 -23.38
CA ASN A 180 3.01 13.79 -22.93
C ASN A 180 3.85 12.50 -22.87
N PRO A 181 4.55 12.13 -23.97
CA PRO A 181 5.42 10.95 -24.02
C PRO A 181 6.57 10.99 -23.00
N ASP A 182 7.15 12.16 -22.75
CA ASP A 182 8.27 12.32 -21.81
C ASP A 182 7.83 12.06 -20.36
N MET A 183 6.62 12.50 -19.99
CA MET A 183 6.04 12.20 -18.69
C MET A 183 5.70 10.70 -18.56
N ASN A 184 5.18 10.08 -19.61
CA ASN A 184 4.96 8.62 -19.65
C ASN A 184 6.27 7.86 -19.41
N GLN A 185 7.36 8.25 -20.07
CA GLN A 185 8.68 7.62 -19.85
C GLN A 185 9.15 7.81 -18.40
N ARG A 186 9.11 9.03 -17.86
CA ARG A 186 9.54 9.34 -16.48
C ARG A 186 8.71 8.59 -15.43
N LEU A 187 7.40 8.49 -15.60
CA LEU A 187 6.51 7.74 -14.71
C LEU A 187 6.83 6.24 -14.76
N ALA A 188 7.03 5.68 -15.95
CA ALA A 188 7.43 4.28 -16.10
C ALA A 188 8.84 3.99 -15.52
N GLU A 189 9.76 4.95 -15.55
CA GLU A 189 11.09 4.86 -14.93
C GLU A 189 11.02 4.93 -13.41
N MET A 190 10.21 5.85 -12.85
CA MET A 190 9.97 5.92 -11.40
C MET A 190 9.26 4.66 -10.88
N TYR A 191 8.24 4.17 -11.58
CA TYR A 191 7.56 2.91 -11.25
C TYR A 191 8.53 1.72 -11.24
N ARG A 192 9.38 1.59 -12.27
CA ARG A 192 10.46 0.58 -12.30
C ARG A 192 11.44 0.75 -11.14
N SER A 193 11.84 1.97 -10.77
CA SER A 193 12.75 2.19 -9.64
C SER A 193 12.12 1.83 -8.28
N ILE A 194 10.81 2.02 -8.11
CA ILE A 194 10.07 1.59 -6.92
C ILE A 194 10.02 0.06 -6.86
N CYS A 195 9.62 -0.58 -7.96
CA CYS A 195 9.59 -2.05 -8.10
C CYS A 195 10.96 -2.74 -7.97
N GLN A 196 12.07 -2.01 -8.12
CA GLN A 196 13.43 -2.53 -7.93
C GLN A 196 13.99 -2.31 -6.51
N LYS A 197 13.26 -1.59 -5.64
CA LYS A 197 13.75 -1.18 -4.30
C LYS A 197 12.93 -1.74 -3.14
N GLY A 198 11.69 -2.17 -3.38
CA GLY A 198 11.00 -3.11 -2.50
C GLY A 198 10.92 -4.46 -3.18
N ASP A 199 11.07 -5.56 -2.43
CA ASP A 199 10.96 -6.95 -2.90
C ASP A 199 9.51 -7.37 -3.26
N LEU A 200 8.78 -6.46 -3.92
CA LEU A 200 7.46 -6.69 -4.48
C LEU A 200 7.62 -7.39 -5.83
N LEU A 201 6.87 -8.48 -6.03
CA LEU A 201 6.72 -9.14 -7.32
C LEU A 201 6.00 -8.21 -8.31
N CYS A 202 6.78 -7.32 -8.92
CA CYS A 202 6.29 -6.33 -9.87
C CYS A 202 5.79 -7.05 -11.14
N VAL A 203 4.48 -6.95 -11.41
CA VAL A 203 3.91 -7.42 -12.68
C VAL A 203 4.64 -6.68 -13.81
N HIS A 204 5.29 -7.44 -14.68
CA HIS A 204 6.26 -6.88 -15.62
C HIS A 204 5.55 -6.08 -16.72
N MET A 205 5.47 -4.75 -16.54
CA MET A 205 5.06 -3.82 -17.58
C MET A 205 6.14 -3.80 -18.67
N PRO A 206 5.91 -4.40 -19.86
CA PRO A 206 6.96 -4.58 -20.85
C PRO A 206 7.33 -3.21 -21.45
N SER A 207 8.54 -2.75 -21.17
CA SER A 207 9.04 -1.48 -21.71
C SER A 207 9.00 -1.52 -23.24
N THR A 208 8.51 -0.44 -23.87
CA THR A 208 8.43 -0.29 -25.33
C THR A 208 9.76 -0.57 -26.03
N ARG A 209 10.89 -0.36 -25.34
CA ARG A 209 12.25 -0.58 -25.83
C ARG A 209 12.72 -2.05 -25.80
N ALA A 210 12.04 -2.93 -25.05
CA ALA A 210 12.35 -4.36 -25.01
C ALA A 210 11.79 -5.10 -26.23
N MET A 211 10.58 -4.73 -26.69
CA MET A 211 9.91 -5.40 -27.81
C MET A 211 10.75 -5.35 -29.11
N HIS A 212 11.39 -4.21 -29.42
CA HIS A 212 12.29 -4.09 -30.59
C HIS A 212 13.57 -4.94 -30.52
N LEU A 213 13.92 -5.52 -29.38
CA LEU A 213 15.07 -6.44 -29.25
C LEU A 213 14.63 -7.92 -29.34
N GLU A 214 13.47 -8.28 -28.81
CA GLU A 214 12.90 -9.62 -29.02
C GLU A 214 12.44 -9.83 -30.47
N GLU A 215 11.85 -8.81 -31.09
CA GLU A 215 11.43 -8.82 -32.49
C GLU A 215 12.61 -9.08 -33.45
N GLN A 216 13.79 -8.53 -33.15
CA GLN A 216 15.04 -8.84 -33.88
C GLN A 216 15.63 -10.23 -33.56
N ALA A 217 15.35 -10.80 -32.37
CA ALA A 217 15.82 -12.12 -31.98
C ALA A 217 14.93 -13.27 -32.50
N VAL A 218 13.67 -12.98 -32.86
CA VAL A 218 12.74 -13.93 -33.50
C VAL A 218 12.89 -13.89 -35.03
N ALA A 219 13.11 -12.72 -35.64
CA ALA A 219 13.36 -12.59 -37.08
C ALA A 219 14.72 -13.15 -37.57
N GLY A 220 15.50 -13.78 -36.70
CA GLY A 220 16.83 -14.34 -36.97
C GLY A 220 16.92 -15.87 -36.84
N ARG A 221 15.81 -16.60 -37.03
CA ARG A 221 15.76 -18.07 -37.01
C ARG A 221 14.89 -18.62 -38.15
#